data_AF-A0A3S5ALF8-F1
#
_entry.id   AF-A0A3S5ALF8-F1
#
_cell.length_a   1.000
_cell.length_b   1.000
_cell.length_c   1.000
_cell.angle_alpha   90.00
_cell.angle_beta   90.00
_cell.angle_gamma   90.00
#
_symmetry.space_group_name_H-M   'P 1'
#
loop_
_entity.id
_entity.type
_entity.pdbx_description
1 polymer ?
#
loop_
_entity_poly.entity_id
_entity_poly.type
_entity_poly.pdbx_seq_one_letter_code
_entity_poly.pdbx_strand_id
1 'polypeptide(L)'
;MMADTNSRLNAFKNAGKSVDEMRRRRQEGQVELRKNKREETRLKKRNIPCDIEGNARGDLVDTELESNERPPLLSLEDIVANAETTNPATKLMR
;
A
#
# COMPACT_ATOMS: atom_id res chain seq x y z
N MET A 1 -8.92 -6.48 36.28
CA MET A 1 -8.64 -5.67 35.08
C MET A 1 -8.66 -4.21 35.50
N MET A 2 -7.50 -3.56 35.59
CA MET A 2 -7.39 -2.14 35.98
C MET A 2 -7.60 -1.28 34.73
N ALA A 3 -8.86 -0.97 34.43
CA ALA A 3 -9.21 -0.07 33.35
C ALA A 3 -8.97 1.40 33.75
N ASP A 4 -8.15 2.08 32.93
CA ASP A 4 -8.46 3.39 32.34
C ASP A 4 -8.60 4.65 33.20
N THR A 5 -8.30 4.65 34.50
CA THR A 5 -8.20 5.92 35.25
C THR A 5 -7.02 6.76 34.75
N ASN A 6 -5.85 6.14 34.55
CA ASN A 6 -4.66 6.79 34.00
C ASN A 6 -4.83 7.21 32.53
N SER A 7 -5.60 6.46 31.74
CA SER A 7 -5.87 6.80 30.33
C SER A 7 -6.65 8.12 30.23
N ARG A 8 -7.72 8.26 31.03
CA ARG A 8 -8.51 9.50 31.07
C ARG A 8 -7.73 10.70 31.59
N LEU A 9 -6.87 10.51 32.59
CA LEU A 9 -6.00 11.55 33.12
C LEU A 9 -4.95 11.99 32.07
N ASN A 10 -4.34 11.04 31.37
CA ASN A 10 -3.35 11.33 30.33
C ASN A 10 -3.99 11.99 29.08
N ALA A 11 -5.28 11.73 28.83
CA ALA A 11 -6.03 12.39 27.75
C ALA A 11 -6.42 13.85 28.08
N PHE A 12 -6.40 14.25 29.36
CA PHE A 12 -6.75 15.62 29.73
C PHE A 12 -5.63 16.60 29.36
N LYS A 13 -5.97 17.56 28.49
CA LYS A 13 -5.06 18.62 28.01
C LYS A 13 -3.75 18.03 27.46
N ASN A 14 -2.63 18.30 28.13
CA ASN A 14 -1.29 17.87 27.75
C ASN A 14 -0.67 16.91 28.79
N ALA A 15 -1.44 16.43 29.77
CA ALA A 15 -0.91 15.61 30.88
C ALA A 15 -0.23 14.32 30.37
N GLY A 16 -0.75 13.72 29.31
CA GLY A 16 -0.15 12.55 28.68
C GLY A 16 1.06 12.84 27.79
N LYS A 17 1.41 14.10 27.48
CA LYS A 17 2.55 14.44 26.61
C LYS A 17 3.88 14.45 27.38
N SER A 18 4.14 13.38 28.13
CA SER A 18 5.42 13.20 28.83
C SER A 18 6.56 12.98 27.82
N VAL A 19 7.80 13.18 28.26
CA VAL A 19 8.99 12.93 27.44
C VAL A 19 9.03 11.48 26.95
N ASP A 20 8.63 10.53 27.80
CA ASP A 20 8.59 9.11 27.47
C ASP A 20 7.49 8.79 26.47
N GLU A 21 6.30 9.39 26.60
CA GLU A 21 5.22 9.23 25.61
C GLU A 21 5.64 9.82 24.25
N MET A 22 6.27 11.00 24.24
CA MET A 22 6.77 11.61 23.00
C MET A 22 7.90 10.79 22.37
N ARG A 23 8.73 10.11 23.17
CA ARG A 23 9.73 9.16 22.67
C ARG A 23 9.05 7.94 22.06
N ARG A 24 8.07 7.36 22.75
CA ARG A 24 7.29 6.20 22.28
C ARG A 24 6.60 6.50 20.95
N ARG A 25 5.85 7.61 20.85
CA ARG A 25 5.18 8.02 19.60
C ARG A 25 6.14 8.20 18.43
N ARG A 26 7.32 8.80 18.67
CA ARG A 26 8.36 8.93 17.63
C ARG A 26 8.86 7.57 17.16
N GLN A 27 9.09 6.63 18.08
CA GLN A 27 9.53 5.29 17.72
C GLN A 27 8.45 4.52 16.93
N GLU A 28 7.20 4.58 17.38
CA GLU A 28 6.05 3.98 16.70
C GLU A 28 5.88 4.54 15.28
N GLY A 29 5.92 5.87 15.12
CA GLY A 29 5.85 6.51 13.80
C GLY A 29 7.02 6.14 12.88
N GLN A 30 8.24 6.05 13.40
CA GLN A 30 9.40 5.60 12.61
C GLN A 30 9.25 4.13 12.14
N VAL A 31 8.67 3.26 12.97
CA VAL A 31 8.40 1.86 12.60
C VAL A 31 7.33 1.80 11.53
N GLU A 32 6.25 2.56 11.67
CA GLU A 32 5.18 2.66 10.67
C GLU A 32 5.74 3.14 9.31
N LEU A 33 6.52 4.23 9.30
CA LEU A 33 7.19 4.72 8.09
C LEU A 33 8.07 3.67 7.40
N ARG A 34 8.84 2.90 8.19
CA ARG A 34 9.69 1.82 7.64
C ARG A 34 8.86 0.67 7.07
N LYS A 35 7.74 0.31 7.72
CA LYS A 35 6.83 -0.73 7.23
C LYS A 35 6.16 -0.30 5.94
N ASN A 36 5.63 0.92 5.88
CA ASN A 36 4.97 1.45 4.69
C ASN A 36 5.92 1.46 3.49
N LYS A 37 7.16 1.95 3.65
CA LYS A 37 8.17 1.91 2.57
C LYS A 37 8.48 0.49 2.08
N ARG A 38 8.56 -0.48 3.00
CA ARG A 38 8.78 -1.90 2.66
C ARG A 38 7.57 -2.47 1.90
N GLU A 39 6.37 -2.18 2.37
CA GLU A 39 5.12 -2.67 1.78
C GLU A 39 4.90 -2.10 0.38
N GLU A 40 5.16 -0.80 0.20
CA GLU A 40 5.13 -0.11 -1.10
C GLU A 40 6.12 -0.75 -2.09
N THR A 41 7.37 -0.97 -1.66
CA THR A 41 8.39 -1.65 -2.49
C THR A 41 7.94 -3.07 -2.88
N ARG A 42 7.33 -3.80 -1.95
CA ARG A 42 6.81 -5.15 -2.20
C ARG A 42 5.64 -5.12 -3.19
N LEU A 43 4.76 -4.14 -3.07
CA LEU A 43 3.61 -3.99 -3.95
C LEU A 43 4.05 -3.68 -5.39
N LYS A 44 5.00 -2.75 -5.57
CA LYS A 44 5.62 -2.46 -6.88
C LYS A 44 6.23 -3.71 -7.52
N LYS A 45 6.85 -4.60 -6.74
CA LYS A 45 7.39 -5.88 -7.23
C LYS A 45 6.33 -6.93 -7.58
N ARG A 46 5.19 -6.92 -6.90
CA ARG A 46 4.10 -7.89 -7.15
C ARG A 46 3.33 -7.59 -8.42
N ASN A 47 3.34 -6.34 -8.91
CA ASN A 47 2.57 -5.89 -10.07
C ASN A 47 1.08 -6.30 -10.00
N ILE A 48 0.51 -6.27 -8.79
CA ILE A 48 -0.92 -6.54 -8.59
C ILE A 48 -1.58 -5.16 -8.45
N PRO A 49 -2.56 -4.82 -9.30
CA PRO A 49 -3.40 -3.67 -9.08
C PRO A 49 -4.01 -3.77 -7.68
N CYS A 50 -3.71 -2.81 -6.82
CA CYS A 50 -4.43 -2.68 -5.56
C CYS A 50 -5.79 -2.09 -5.90
N ASP A 51 -6.75 -2.94 -6.25
CA ASP A 51 -8.17 -2.59 -6.33
C ASP A 51 -8.69 -2.39 -4.89
N ILE A 52 -8.18 -1.36 -4.22
CA ILE A 52 -8.75 -0.87 -2.98
C ILE A 52 -9.70 0.23 -3.39
N GLU A 53 -10.92 -0.17 -3.71
CA GLU A 53 -12.07 0.73 -3.76
C GLU A 53 -12.08 1.59 -2.48
N GLY A 54 -11.88 2.90 -2.64
CA GLY A 54 -12.29 3.87 -1.62
C GLY A 54 -11.31 4.25 -0.52
N ASN A 55 -9.99 4.11 -0.69
CA ASN A 55 -9.07 4.82 0.21
C ASN A 55 -7.87 5.42 -0.53
N ALA A 56 -8.11 6.58 -1.14
CA ALA A 56 -7.10 7.57 -1.44
C ALA A 56 -6.46 8.05 -0.12
N ARG A 57 -5.57 7.26 0.46
CA ARG A 57 -4.50 7.80 1.30
C ARG A 57 -3.31 8.00 0.38
N GLY A 58 -3.28 9.21 -0.17
CA GLY A 58 -2.26 9.69 -1.07
C GLY A 58 -0.86 9.30 -0.63
N ASP A 59 -0.22 8.50 -1.46
CA ASP A 59 1.22 8.48 -1.59
C ASP A 59 1.50 8.36 -3.08
N LEU A 60 1.82 9.52 -3.67
CA LEU A 60 2.61 9.69 -4.89
C LEU A 60 2.34 8.63 -5.95
N VAL A 61 1.10 8.59 -6.42
CA VAL A 61 0.89 8.29 -7.83
C VAL A 61 1.71 9.35 -8.55
N ASP A 62 2.77 8.90 -9.22
CA ASP A 62 3.42 9.65 -10.27
C ASP A 62 2.36 9.86 -11.35
N THR A 63 1.43 10.79 -11.10
CA THR A 63 0.30 11.15 -11.97
C THR A 63 0.79 11.85 -13.25
N GLU A 64 2.10 12.01 -13.42
CA GLU A 64 2.74 12.40 -14.69
C GLU A 64 2.89 11.18 -15.65
N LEU A 65 2.59 9.96 -15.20
CA LEU A 65 2.53 8.75 -16.03
C LEU A 65 1.12 8.15 -16.10
N GLU A 66 0.08 8.99 -16.07
CA GLU A 66 -1.22 8.67 -16.68
C GLU A 66 -1.15 8.68 -18.22
N SER A 67 -0.05 8.18 -18.79
CA SER A 67 -0.08 7.74 -20.17
C SER A 67 -0.97 6.50 -20.21
N ASN A 68 -1.99 6.56 -21.07
CA ASN A 68 -2.82 5.47 -21.61
C ASN A 68 -2.03 4.26 -22.19
N GLU A 69 -0.80 4.04 -21.75
CA GLU A 69 0.20 3.10 -22.27
C GLU A 69 0.40 1.88 -21.38
N ARG A 70 -0.27 1.76 -20.21
CA ARG A 70 -0.29 0.47 -19.51
C ARG A 70 -1.20 -0.46 -20.31
N PRO A 71 -0.65 -1.46 -21.03
CA PRO A 71 -1.51 -2.41 -21.72
C PRO A 71 -2.41 -3.05 -20.67
N PRO A 72 -3.72 -3.19 -20.96
CA PRO A 72 -4.63 -3.85 -20.04
C PRO A 72 -4.04 -5.20 -19.66
N LEU A 73 -3.95 -5.46 -18.35
CA LEU A 73 -3.49 -6.74 -17.85
C LEU A 73 -4.47 -7.81 -18.39
N LEU A 74 -3.95 -8.74 -19.19
CA LEU A 74 -4.75 -9.81 -19.78
C LEU A 74 -5.35 -10.68 -18.66
N SER A 75 -6.60 -11.11 -18.84
CA SER A 75 -7.20 -12.09 -17.94
C SER A 75 -6.49 -13.44 -18.08
N LEU A 76 -6.61 -14.31 -17.08
CA LEU A 76 -6.00 -15.64 -17.12
C LEU A 76 -6.49 -16.43 -18.34
N GLU A 77 -7.81 -16.41 -18.59
CA GLU A 77 -8.42 -16.97 -19.78
C GLU A 77 -7.82 -16.42 -21.08
N ASP A 78 -7.62 -15.11 -21.21
CA ASP A 78 -7.05 -14.50 -22.42
C ASP A 78 -5.59 -14.90 -22.64
N ILE A 79 -4.81 -15.04 -21.56
CA ILE A 79 -3.41 -15.48 -21.63
C ILE A 79 -3.33 -16.92 -22.14
N VAL A 80 -4.18 -17.82 -21.63
CA VAL A 80 -4.24 -19.22 -22.08
C VAL A 80 -4.65 -19.29 -23.55
N ALA A 81 -5.69 -18.54 -23.95
CA ALA A 81 -6.13 -18.49 -25.33
C ALA A 81 -5.04 -17.96 -26.29
N ASN A 82 -4.31 -16.91 -25.89
CA ASN A 82 -3.23 -16.32 -26.69
C ASN A 82 -1.96 -17.19 -26.74
N ALA A 83 -1.72 -18.02 -25.73
CA ALA A 83 -0.61 -18.98 -25.75
C ALA A 83 -0.85 -20.14 -26.72
N GLU A 84 -2.10 -20.55 -26.88
CA GLU A 84 -2.50 -21.65 -27.77
C GLU A 84 -2.77 -21.19 -29.22
N THR A 85 -2.91 -19.88 -29.45
CA THR A 85 -3.23 -19.34 -30.78
C THR A 85 -2.05 -19.42 -31.75
N THR A 86 -2.35 -19.78 -33.01
CA THR A 86 -1.35 -19.88 -34.10
C THR A 86 -1.12 -18.54 -34.82
N ASN A 87 -1.97 -17.53 -34.55
CA ASN A 87 -1.88 -16.21 -35.17
C ASN A 87 -0.63 -15.45 -34.66
N PRO A 88 0.33 -15.08 -35.52
CA PRO A 88 1.57 -14.41 -35.10
C PRO A 88 1.34 -13.03 -34.46
N ALA A 89 0.19 -12.37 -34.70
CA ALA A 89 -0.11 -11.06 -34.13
C ALA A 89 -0.50 -11.11 -32.64
N THR A 90 -1.02 -12.25 -32.17
CA THR A 90 -1.53 -12.42 -30.79
C THR A 90 -0.85 -13.56 -30.03
N LYS A 91 0.01 -14.33 -30.71
CA LYS A 91 0.74 -15.46 -30.12
C LYS A 91 1.78 -14.98 -29.11
N LEU A 92 1.64 -15.45 -27.88
CA LEU A 92 2.67 -15.26 -26.87
C LEU A 92 3.86 -16.19 -27.19
N MET A 93 5.08 -15.64 -27.22
CA MET A 93 6.28 -16.46 -27.43
C MET A 93 6.47 -17.43 -26.27
N ARG A 94 6.84 -18.68 -26.58
CA ARG A 94 7.07 -19.76 -25.63
C ARG A 94 8.51 -19.75 -25.11
#